data_AF-A0A527ZE07-F1
#
_entry.id   AF-A0A527ZE07-F1
#
_cell.length_a   1.000
_cell.length_b   1.000
_cell.length_c   1.000
_cell.angle_alpha   90.00
_cell.angle_beta   90.00
_cell.angle_gamma   90.00
#
_symmetry.space_group_name_H-M   'P 1'
#
loop_
_entity.id
_entity.type
_entity.pdbx_description
1 polymer ?
#
loop_
_entity_poly.entity_id
_entity_poly.type
_entity_poly.pdbx_seq_one_letter_code
_entity_poly.pdbx_strand_id
1 'polypeptide(L)'
;IAGMNDLHKVGRVAGKAMIYFVTFSTLALVVGLIVANVVQPGAGLNIDPASLDLQAVKSFAAKAHEQSVTGFLMNIIPSTIPGAFADGDILQVLFFSVLF
;
A
#
# COMPACT_ATOMS: atom_id res chain seq x y z
N ILE A 1 -10.47 9.76 -20.17
CA ILE A 1 -10.13 11.21 -20.08
C ILE A 1 -9.42 11.62 -21.37
N ALA A 2 -10.17 11.79 -22.46
CA ALA A 2 -9.67 11.97 -23.83
C ALA A 2 -9.11 13.38 -24.12
N GLY A 3 -8.41 14.00 -23.16
CA GLY A 3 -8.06 15.41 -23.23
C GLY A 3 -6.79 15.80 -22.47
N MET A 4 -5.82 14.88 -22.33
CA MET A 4 -4.53 15.23 -21.75
C MET A 4 -3.39 14.61 -22.56
N ASN A 5 -3.17 15.16 -23.75
CA ASN A 5 -2.02 14.86 -24.64
C ASN A 5 -0.66 15.24 -24.04
N ASP A 6 -0.55 15.31 -22.72
CA ASP A 6 0.56 15.93 -22.03
C ASP A 6 0.90 15.07 -20.81
N LEU A 7 1.62 13.97 -21.07
CA LEU A 7 2.20 13.10 -20.04
C LEU A 7 2.92 13.90 -18.95
N HIS A 8 3.48 15.06 -19.31
CA HIS A 8 4.12 15.98 -18.37
C HIS A 8 3.14 16.61 -17.36
N LYS A 9 1.91 16.94 -17.79
CA LYS A 9 0.85 17.42 -16.87
C LYS A 9 0.40 16.31 -15.93
N VAL A 10 0.25 15.08 -16.44
CA VAL A 10 -0.10 13.90 -15.63
C VAL A 10 0.96 13.64 -14.58
N GLY A 11 2.25 13.61 -14.96
CA GLY A 11 3.36 13.44 -14.02
C GLY A 11 3.39 14.51 -12.93
N ARG A 12 3.12 15.78 -13.28
CA ARG A 12 3.03 16.87 -12.30
C ARG A 12 1.85 16.71 -11.32
N VAL A 13 0.70 16.25 -11.79
CA VAL A 13 -0.47 16.00 -10.93
C VAL A 13 -0.22 14.79 -10.04
N ALA A 14 0.32 13.69 -10.57
CA ALA A 14 0.69 12.50 -9.81
C ALA A 14 1.72 12.83 -8.72
N GLY A 15 2.75 13.63 -9.05
CA GLY A 15 3.74 14.08 -8.06
C GLY A 15 3.12 14.92 -6.94
N LYS A 16 2.24 15.87 -7.28
CA LYS A 16 1.49 16.64 -6.26
C LYS A 16 0.62 15.74 -5.38
N ALA A 17 -0.08 14.78 -5.98
CA ALA A 17 -0.91 13.83 -5.25
C ALA A 17 -0.08 12.95 -4.32
N MET A 18 1.10 12.48 -4.75
CA MET A 18 2.03 11.70 -3.90
C MET A 18 2.51 12.51 -2.71
N ILE A 19 2.90 13.78 -2.91
CA ILE A 19 3.32 14.66 -1.80
C ILE A 19 2.16 14.85 -0.81
N TYR A 20 0.95 15.12 -1.31
CA TYR A 20 -0.24 15.22 -0.46
C TYR A 20 -0.51 13.94 0.33
N PHE A 21 -0.46 12.79 -0.34
CA PHE A 21 -0.71 11.48 0.25
C PHE A 21 0.29 11.17 1.36
N VAL A 22 1.60 11.30 1.09
CA VAL A 22 2.65 11.02 2.08
C VAL A 22 2.55 11.97 3.26
N THR A 23 2.29 13.26 3.02
CA THR A 23 2.16 14.26 4.09
C THR A 23 0.97 13.94 4.99
N PHE A 24 -0.21 13.72 4.41
CA PHE A 24 -1.42 13.49 5.18
C PHE A 24 -1.43 12.12 5.87
N SER A 25 -0.92 11.06 5.22
CA SER A 25 -0.78 9.73 5.83
C SER A 25 0.22 9.73 6.97
N THR A 26 1.33 10.47 6.86
CA THR A 26 2.28 10.64 7.97
C THR A 26 1.63 11.37 9.13
N LEU A 27 0.89 12.46 8.87
CA LEU A 27 0.13 13.14 9.93
C LEU A 27 -0.87 12.19 10.62
N ALA A 28 -1.60 11.38 9.85
CA ALA A 28 -2.52 10.41 10.39
C ALA A 28 -1.81 9.35 11.25
N LEU A 29 -0.62 8.90 10.83
CA LEU A 29 0.21 7.98 11.61
C LEU A 29 0.65 8.61 12.94
N VAL A 30 1.10 9.87 12.92
CA VAL A 30 1.47 10.60 14.15
C VAL A 30 0.28 10.68 15.12
N VAL A 31 -0.90 11.05 14.64
CA VAL A 31 -2.11 11.10 15.47
C VAL A 31 -2.46 9.70 15.99
N GLY A 32 -2.43 8.68 15.14
CA GLY A 32 -2.67 7.29 15.54
C GLY A 32 -1.70 6.81 16.62
N LEU A 33 -0.42 7.18 16.51
CA LEU A 33 0.60 6.85 17.50
C LEU A 33 0.32 7.56 18.84
N ILE A 34 -0.05 8.85 18.82
CA ILE A 34 -0.41 9.58 20.04
C ILE A 34 -1.60 8.89 20.72
N VAL A 35 -2.66 8.60 19.97
CA VAL A 35 -3.86 7.94 20.50
C VAL A 35 -3.52 6.55 21.06
N ALA A 36 -2.74 5.75 20.34
CA ALA A 36 -2.32 4.42 20.80
C ALA A 36 -1.50 4.48 22.10
N ASN A 37 -0.63 5.47 22.27
CA ASN A 37 0.16 5.62 23.49
C ASN A 37 -0.65 6.16 24.68
N VAL A 38 -1.70 6.95 24.42
CA VAL A 38 -2.57 7.52 25.47
C VAL A 38 -3.66 6.54 25.90
N VAL A 39 -4.38 5.97 24.94
CA VAL A 39 -5.48 5.01 25.20
C VAL A 39 -4.92 3.66 25.62
N GLN A 40 -3.68 3.34 25.21
CA GLN A 40 -3.00 2.09 25.49
C GLN A 40 -3.88 0.86 25.20
N PRO A 41 -4.44 0.75 23.98
CA PRO A 41 -5.24 -0.42 23.62
C PRO A 41 -4.33 -1.65 23.66
N GLY A 42 -4.48 -2.47 24.71
CA GLY A 42 -3.54 -3.55 25.00
C GLY A 42 -3.13 -3.66 26.48
N ALA A 43 -3.25 -2.57 27.24
CA ALA A 43 -2.92 -2.58 28.66
C ALA A 43 -3.83 -3.58 29.42
N GLY A 44 -3.20 -4.49 30.17
CA GLY A 44 -3.90 -5.54 30.92
C GLY A 44 -4.11 -6.87 30.17
N LEU A 45 -3.71 -6.96 28.90
CA LEU A 45 -3.54 -8.26 28.24
C LEU A 45 -2.32 -8.98 28.85
N ASN A 46 -2.58 -9.95 29.71
CA ASN A 46 -1.57 -10.88 30.25
C ASN A 46 -1.19 -11.93 29.18
N ILE A 47 -0.76 -11.46 28.00
CA ILE A 47 -0.25 -12.33 26.94
C ILE A 47 1.20 -12.61 27.27
N ASP A 48 1.51 -13.86 27.63
CA ASP A 48 2.89 -14.32 27.68
C ASP A 48 3.38 -14.57 26.24
N PRO A 49 4.36 -13.79 25.73
CA PRO A 49 4.89 -13.99 24.39
C PRO A 49 5.50 -15.37 24.19
N ALA A 50 5.91 -16.06 25.27
CA ALA A 50 6.47 -17.40 25.24
C ALA A 50 5.41 -18.51 25.11
N SER A 51 4.14 -18.23 25.41
CA SER A 51 3.03 -19.18 25.24
C SER A 51 2.30 -19.02 23.89
N LEU A 52 2.73 -18.08 23.05
CA LEU A 52 2.17 -17.87 21.72
C LEU A 52 2.72 -18.92 20.75
N ASP A 53 1.83 -19.62 20.05
CA ASP A 53 2.23 -20.53 18.98
C ASP A 53 2.80 -19.74 17.78
N LEU A 54 4.13 -19.67 17.73
CA LEU A 54 4.89 -18.97 16.70
C LEU A 54 4.72 -19.59 15.31
N GLN A 55 4.13 -20.80 15.17
CA GLN A 55 3.91 -21.39 13.84
C GLN A 55 2.96 -20.56 12.98
N ALA A 56 1.87 -20.04 13.56
CA ALA A 56 0.93 -19.20 12.82
C ALA A 56 1.61 -17.87 12.39
N VAL A 57 2.42 -17.29 13.27
CA VAL A 57 3.13 -16.02 13.03
C VAL A 57 4.22 -16.14 11.97
N LYS A 58 4.91 -17.28 11.89
CA LYS A 58 5.95 -17.52 10.87
C LYS A 58 5.45 -17.33 9.45
N SER A 59 4.21 -17.75 9.16
CA SER A 59 3.62 -17.59 7.83
C SER A 59 3.40 -16.12 7.45
N PHE A 60 2.99 -15.28 8.42
CA PHE A 60 2.83 -13.84 8.22
C PHE A 60 4.17 -13.12 8.11
N ALA A 61 5.15 -13.51 8.93
CA ALA A 61 6.51 -12.96 8.86
C ALA A 61 7.19 -13.27 7.52
N ALA A 62 7.02 -14.50 6.99
CA ALA A 62 7.52 -14.87 5.68
C ALA A 62 6.88 -14.04 4.55
N LYS A 63 5.55 -13.87 4.57
CA LYS A 63 4.84 -13.02 3.60
C LYS A 63 5.27 -11.56 3.66
N ALA A 64 5.51 -11.02 4.85
CA ALA A 64 6.03 -9.65 5.00
C ALA A 64 7.41 -9.50 4.34
N HIS A 65 8.24 -10.55 4.38
CA HIS A 65 9.57 -10.57 3.77
C HIS A 65 9.52 -10.71 2.24
N GLU A 66 8.48 -11.35 1.69
CA GLU A 66 8.26 -11.44 0.24
C GLU A 66 7.79 -10.12 -0.40
N GLN A 67 7.29 -9.19 0.41
CA GLN A 67 6.81 -7.89 -0.03
C GLN A 67 7.99 -6.94 -0.34
N SER A 68 8.64 -7.17 -1.47
CA SER A 68 9.75 -6.35 -1.97
C SER A 68 9.24 -5.16 -2.81
N VAL A 69 9.98 -4.05 -2.76
CA VAL A 69 9.71 -2.87 -3.61
C VAL A 69 9.75 -3.26 -5.09
N THR A 70 10.73 -4.10 -5.47
CA THR A 70 10.85 -4.62 -6.84
C THR A 70 9.62 -5.43 -7.24
N GLY A 71 9.15 -6.35 -6.39
CA GLY A 71 7.94 -7.14 -6.65
C GLY A 71 6.70 -6.25 -6.81
N PHE A 72 6.55 -5.23 -5.96
CA PHE A 72 5.48 -4.24 -6.09
C PHE A 72 5.52 -3.49 -7.43
N LEU A 73 6.69 -3.02 -7.86
CA LEU A 73 6.84 -2.31 -9.13
C LEU A 73 6.55 -3.23 -10.33
N MET A 74 6.99 -4.48 -10.29
CA MET A 74 6.71 -5.46 -11.36
C MET A 74 5.21 -5.77 -11.47
N ASN A 75 4.47 -5.75 -10.37
CA ASN A 75 3.01 -5.96 -10.34
C ASN A 75 2.19 -4.78 -10.92
N ILE A 76 2.80 -3.61 -11.16
CA ILE A 76 2.14 -2.49 -11.83
C ILE A 76 2.00 -2.76 -13.34
N ILE A 77 2.95 -3.50 -13.92
CA ILE A 77 2.95 -3.84 -15.34
C ILE A 77 2.01 -5.04 -15.53
N PRO A 78 0.88 -4.89 -16.23
CA PRO A 78 -0.04 -6.01 -16.46
C PRO A 78 0.65 -7.10 -17.27
N SER A 79 0.50 -8.36 -16.83
CA SER A 79 0.92 -9.52 -17.60
C SER A 79 0.07 -9.68 -18.87
N THR A 80 -1.22 -9.36 -18.79
CA THR A 80 -2.15 -9.28 -19.92
C THR A 80 -3.18 -8.15 -19.71
N ILE A 81 -3.53 -7.41 -20.77
CA ILE A 81 -4.45 -6.26 -20.68
C ILE A 81 -5.86 -6.68 -20.23
N PRO A 82 -6.51 -7.72 -20.79
CA PRO A 82 -7.84 -8.13 -20.34
C PRO A 82 -7.82 -8.75 -18.93
N GLY A 83 -6.73 -9.41 -18.55
CA GLY A 83 -6.57 -10.04 -17.23
C GLY A 83 -6.65 -9.01 -16.10
N ALA A 84 -5.98 -7.86 -16.24
CA ALA A 84 -6.02 -6.80 -15.24
C ALA A 84 -7.45 -6.31 -14.90
N PHE A 85 -8.34 -6.25 -15.89
CA PHE A 85 -9.74 -5.87 -15.67
C PHE A 85 -10.60 -7.05 -15.16
N ALA A 86 -10.29 -8.28 -15.56
CA ALA A 86 -11.01 -9.48 -15.14
C ALA A 86 -10.71 -9.84 -13.67
N ASP A 87 -9.45 -9.70 -13.26
CA ASP A 87 -8.97 -9.97 -11.91
C ASP A 87 -9.17 -8.77 -10.96
N GLY A 88 -9.48 -7.60 -11.50
CA GLY A 88 -9.75 -6.39 -10.72
C GLY A 88 -8.50 -5.74 -10.13
N ASP A 89 -7.34 -5.96 -10.73
CA ASP A 89 -6.06 -5.42 -10.27
C ASP A 89 -5.98 -3.91 -10.51
N ILE A 90 -6.39 -3.14 -9.50
CA ILE A 90 -6.54 -1.67 -9.57
C ILE A 90 -5.26 -0.98 -10.05
N LEU A 91 -4.07 -1.43 -9.61
CA LEU A 91 -2.80 -0.82 -10.00
C LEU A 91 -2.50 -1.03 -11.50
N GLN A 92 -2.75 -2.23 -12.00
CA GLN A 92 -2.54 -2.57 -13.41
C GLN A 92 -3.54 -1.83 -14.31
N VAL A 93 -4.81 -1.77 -13.89
CA VAL A 93 -5.88 -1.01 -14.56
C VAL A 93 -5.54 0.47 -14.60
N LEU A 94 -5.09 1.05 -13.49
CA LEU A 94 -4.70 2.46 -13.40
C LEU A 94 -3.51 2.76 -14.32
N PHE A 95 -2.50 1.89 -14.33
CA PHE A 95 -1.32 2.05 -15.19
C PHE A 95 -1.70 2.08 -16.67
N PHE A 96 -2.50 1.10 -17.12
CA PHE A 96 -3.01 1.07 -18.49
C PHE A 96 -3.85 2.30 -18.83
N SER A 97 -4.74 2.72 -17.93
CA SER A 97 -5.64 3.88 -18.11
C SER A 97 -4.93 5.23 -18.18
N VAL A 98 -3.66 5.31 -17.74
CA VAL A 98 -2.84 6.53 -17.84
C VAL A 98 -2.04 6.55 -19.14
N LEU A 99 -1.67 5.37 -19.67
CA LEU A 99 -0.93 5.23 -20.93
C LEU A 99 -1.83 5.39 -22.17
N PHE A 100 -3.10 4.99 -22.07
CA PHE A 100 -4.08 4.97 -23.16
C PHE A 100 -5.33 5.79 -22.82
#